data_AF-A0A4Q3UVB0-F1
#
_entry.id   AF-A0A4Q3UVB0-F1
#
_cell.length_a   1.000
_cell.length_b   1.000
_cell.length_c   1.000
_cell.angle_alpha   90.00
_cell.angle_beta   90.00
_cell.angle_gamma   90.00
#
_symmetry.space_group_name_H-M   'P 1'
#
loop_
_entity.id
_entity.type
_entity.pdbx_description
1 polymer ?
#
loop_
_entity_poly.entity_id
_entity_poly.type
_entity_poly.pdbx_seq_one_letter_code
_entity_poly.pdbx_strand_id
1 'polypeptide(L)'
;MRKYFTAQCRTRRGGVHEVRVLDISTAGLMVDKRAVQMEEGDRLLIKLPGLAWLPLSVLWIEDARAGLLFEEPLYAAVLEHLQQCIVVEGA
;
A
#
# COMPACT_ATOMS: atom_id res chain seq x y z
N MET A 1 3.19 13.34 14.83
CA MET A 1 3.77 12.01 14.56
C MET A 1 2.93 11.29 13.52
N ARG A 2 3.49 11.01 12.35
CA ARG A 2 2.80 10.29 11.27
C ARG A 2 3.31 8.84 11.25
N LYS A 3 2.40 7.88 11.35
CA LYS A 3 2.72 6.45 11.32
C LYS A 3 2.72 5.95 9.88
N TYR A 4 3.71 5.17 9.49
CA TYR A 4 3.76 4.51 8.19
C TYR A 4 4.64 3.26 8.23
N PHE A 5 4.53 2.41 7.22
CA PHE A 5 5.56 1.41 6.92
C PHE A 5 5.84 1.41 5.42
N THR A 6 6.98 0.86 5.01
CA THR A 6 7.36 0.79 3.60
C THR A 6 6.87 -0.50 2.96
N ALA A 7 6.47 -0.40 1.70
CA ALA A 7 6.12 -1.54 0.86
C ALA A 7 6.71 -1.35 -0.54
N GLN A 8 6.82 -2.44 -1.29
CA GLN A 8 7.22 -2.37 -2.70
C GLN A 8 5.97 -2.43 -3.57
N CYS A 9 5.88 -1.54 -4.56
CA CYS A 9 4.78 -1.43 -5.51
C CYS A 9 5.30 -1.68 -6.92
N ARG A 10 4.67 -2.60 -7.64
CA ARG A 10 4.93 -2.86 -9.06
C ARG A 10 3.72 -2.42 -9.88
N THR A 11 3.93 -1.44 -10.74
CA THR A 11 2.87 -0.90 -11.61
C THR A 11 2.79 -1.66 -12.94
N ARG A 12 1.71 -1.47 -13.69
CA ARG A 12 1.55 -2.02 -15.05
C ARG A 12 2.62 -1.51 -16.03
N ARG A 13 3.15 -0.31 -15.81
CA ARG A 13 4.19 0.31 -16.66
C ARG A 13 5.57 -0.32 -16.46
N GLY A 14 5.69 -1.29 -15.54
CA GLY A 14 6.95 -1.91 -15.16
C GLY A 14 7.62 -1.15 -14.00
N GLY A 15 8.72 -1.70 -13.48
CA GLY A 15 9.44 -1.14 -12.35
C GLY A 15 8.87 -1.53 -10.98
N VAL A 16 9.74 -1.49 -9.97
CA VAL A 16 9.39 -1.68 -8.56
C VAL A 16 9.77 -0.41 -7.82
N HIS A 17 8.80 0.20 -7.15
CA HIS A 17 8.93 1.45 -6.42
C HIS A 17 8.70 1.20 -4.94
N GLU A 18 9.48 1.85 -4.07
CA GLU A 18 9.15 1.89 -2.65
C GLU A 18 8.06 2.93 -2.41
N VAL A 19 7.04 2.56 -1.64
CA VAL A 19 5.92 3.43 -1.28
C VAL A 19 5.73 3.43 0.23
N ARG A 20 5.26 4.55 0.78
CA ARG A 20 4.85 4.65 2.18
C ARG A 20 3.38 4.27 2.29
N VAL A 21 3.08 3.22 3.04
CA VAL A 21 1.71 2.85 3.44
C VAL A 21 1.34 3.69 4.65
N LEU A 22 0.31 4.53 4.47
CA LEU A 22 -0.16 5.52 5.44
C LEU A 22 -1.30 5.00 6.31
N ASP A 23 -2.09 4.07 5.77
CA ASP A 23 -3.18 3.39 6.46
C ASP A 23 -3.42 2.02 5.81
N ILE A 24 -3.92 1.06 6.59
CA ILE A 24 -4.19 -0.29 6.12
C ILE A 24 -5.34 -0.92 6.91
N SER A 25 -6.17 -1.67 6.19
CA SER A 25 -7.26 -2.49 6.70
C SER A 25 -7.21 -3.88 6.07
N THR A 26 -8.17 -4.74 6.39
CA THR A 26 -8.34 -6.02 5.69
C THR A 26 -8.77 -5.85 4.24
N ALA A 27 -9.48 -4.78 3.89
CA ALA A 27 -9.98 -4.56 2.54
C ALA A 27 -8.96 -3.91 1.61
N GLY A 28 -8.08 -3.07 2.15
CA GLY A 28 -7.20 -2.25 1.32
C GLY A 28 -6.23 -1.40 2.13
N LEU A 29 -5.53 -0.52 1.43
CA LEU A 29 -4.50 0.33 2.00
C LEU A 29 -4.46 1.70 1.32
N MET A 30 -3.94 2.69 2.03
CA MET A 30 -3.68 4.03 1.52
C MET A 30 -2.17 4.25 1.42
N VAL A 31 -1.69 4.73 0.28
CA VAL A 31 -0.27 5.09 0.07
C VAL A 31 -0.06 6.56 -0.19
N ASP A 32 1.16 7.04 0.10
CA ASP A 32 1.70 8.24 -0.54
C ASP A 32 2.16 7.86 -1.96
N LYS A 33 1.51 8.43 -2.99
CA LYS A 33 1.80 8.12 -4.39
C LYS A 33 2.88 9.01 -5.00
N ARG A 34 3.51 9.93 -4.27
CA ARG A 34 4.53 10.84 -4.86
C ARG A 34 5.70 10.10 -5.50
N ALA A 35 6.03 8.92 -4.99
CA ALA A 35 7.13 8.10 -5.49
C ALA A 35 6.74 7.15 -6.65
N VAL A 36 5.45 7.08 -7.02
CA VAL A 36 4.93 6.10 -7.99
C VAL A 36 3.81 6.69 -8.84
N GLN A 37 3.90 6.52 -10.16
CA GLN A 37 2.80 6.90 -11.05
C GLN A 37 1.67 5.88 -10.99
N MET A 38 0.47 6.36 -10.69
CA MET A 38 -0.76 5.58 -10.54
C MET A 38 -1.93 6.39 -11.08
N GLU A 39 -2.86 5.72 -11.75
CA GLU A 39 -4.14 6.25 -12.21
C GLU A 39 -5.31 5.48 -11.57
N GLU A 40 -6.47 6.11 -11.41
CA GLU A 40 -7.66 5.41 -10.92
C GLU A 40 -8.05 4.27 -11.87
N GLY A 41 -8.43 3.12 -11.31
CA GLY A 41 -8.71 1.90 -12.07
C GLY A 41 -7.48 1.07 -12.47
N ASP A 42 -6.26 1.55 -12.23
CA ASP A 42 -5.05 0.74 -12.47
C ASP A 42 -5.06 -0.52 -11.60
N ARG A 43 -4.57 -1.64 -12.17
CA ARG A 43 -4.18 -2.83 -11.42
C ARG A 43 -2.68 -2.86 -11.19
N LEU A 44 -2.27 -3.25 -10.00
CA LEU A 44 -0.87 -3.28 -9.59
C LEU A 44 -0.62 -4.39 -8.57
N LEU A 45 0.66 -4.63 -8.26
CA LEU A 45 1.07 -5.56 -7.21
C LEU A 45 1.74 -4.81 -6.07
N ILE A 46 1.41 -5.17 -4.83
CA ILE A 46 2.11 -4.69 -3.63
C ILE A 46 2.81 -5.86 -2.94
N LYS A 47 4.02 -5.64 -2.45
CA LYS A 47 4.70 -6.56 -1.54
C LYS A 47 4.82 -5.89 -0.18
N LEU A 48 4.00 -6.35 0.75
CA LEU A 48 4.04 -5.94 2.14
C LEU A 48 5.14 -6.71 2.89
N PRO A 49 5.65 -6.19 4.02
CA PRO A 49 6.64 -6.90 4.84
C PRO A 49 6.21 -8.33 5.16
N GLY A 50 7.09 -9.29 4.88
CA GLY A 50 6.85 -10.71 5.17
C GLY A 50 5.83 -11.42 4.27
N LEU A 51 5.22 -10.75 3.28
CA LEU A 51 4.21 -11.34 2.40
C LEU A 51 4.69 -11.51 0.95
N ALA A 52 3.97 -12.35 0.21
CA ALA A 52 4.07 -12.44 -1.23
C ALA A 52 3.51 -11.17 -1.91
N TRP A 53 3.70 -11.06 -3.24
CA TRP A 53 3.06 -10.02 -4.03
C TRP A 53 1.54 -10.23 -4.04
N LEU A 54 0.79 -9.20 -3.65
CA LEU A 54 -0.66 -9.20 -3.61
C LEU A 54 -1.20 -8.29 -4.73
N PRO A 55 -2.23 -8.72 -5.47
CA PRO A 55 -2.89 -7.90 -6.47
C PRO A 55 -3.89 -6.92 -5.85
N LEU A 56 -3.95 -5.71 -6.42
CA LEU A 56 -4.86 -4.66 -6.01
C LEU A 56 -5.24 -3.73 -7.16
N SER A 57 -6.35 -3.01 -6.98
CA SER A 57 -6.78 -1.93 -7.86
C SER A 57 -6.70 -0.57 -7.17
N VAL A 58 -6.42 0.49 -7.94
CA VAL A 58 -6.52 1.87 -7.47
C VAL A 58 -7.98 2.30 -7.48
N LEU A 59 -8.54 2.62 -6.32
CA LEU A 59 -9.94 3.06 -6.18
C LEU A 59 -10.11 4.57 -6.38
N TRP A 60 -9.21 5.37 -5.81
CA TRP A 60 -9.29 6.82 -5.85
C TRP A 60 -7.90 7.44 -5.73
N ILE A 61 -7.76 8.67 -6.23
CA ILE A 61 -6.57 9.49 -6.12
C ILE A 61 -6.94 10.90 -5.66
N GLU A 62 -6.41 11.30 -4.50
CA GLU A 62 -6.66 12.63 -3.92
C GLU A 62 -5.44 13.09 -3.12
N ASP A 63 -5.05 14.37 -3.23
CA ASP A 63 -3.97 14.99 -2.44
C ASP A 63 -2.65 14.19 -2.35
N ALA A 64 -2.20 13.69 -3.50
CA ALA A 64 -1.01 12.84 -3.63
C ALA A 64 -1.06 11.54 -2.79
N ARG A 65 -2.28 11.08 -2.48
CA ARG A 65 -2.56 9.77 -1.92
C ARG A 65 -3.32 8.92 -2.93
N ALA A 66 -3.22 7.61 -2.76
CA ALA A 66 -4.05 6.67 -3.49
C ALA A 66 -4.63 5.66 -2.51
N GLY A 67 -5.94 5.44 -2.60
CA GLY A 67 -6.63 4.34 -1.94
C GLY A 67 -6.63 3.12 -2.84
N LEU A 68 -6.15 2.00 -2.31
CA LEU A 68 -5.99 0.75 -3.05
C LEU A 68 -6.85 -0.35 -2.41
N LEU A 69 -7.51 -1.15 -3.22
CA LEU A 69 -8.33 -2.28 -2.79
C LEU A 69 -7.64 -3.59 -3.16
N PHE A 70 -7.49 -4.50 -2.19
CA PHE A 70 -7.01 -5.84 -2.52
C PHE A 70 -8.04 -6.57 -3.38
N GLU A 71 -7.59 -7.35 -4.36
CA GLU A 71 -8.52 -8.21 -5.11
C GLU A 71 -9.13 -9.29 -4.19
N GLU A 72 -8.37 -9.73 -3.18
CA GLU A 72 -8.83 -10.60 -2.09
C GLU A 72 -8.52 -9.95 -0.73
N PRO A 73 -9.49 -9.85 0.19
CA PRO A 73 -9.25 -9.27 1.51
C PRO A 73 -8.16 -10.01 2.30
N LEU A 74 -7.37 -9.26 3.07
CA LEU A 74 -6.42 -9.83 4.02
C LEU A 74 -7.15 -10.53 5.18
N TYR A 75 -6.57 -11.63 5.66
CA TYR A 75 -6.94 -12.19 6.95
C TYR A 75 -6.56 -11.24 8.09
N ALA A 76 -7.39 -11.18 9.14
CA ALA A 76 -7.15 -10.31 10.30
C ALA A 76 -5.78 -10.54 10.95
N ALA A 77 -5.34 -11.78 11.08
CA ALA A 77 -4.02 -12.12 11.63
C ALA A 77 -2.84 -11.53 10.83
N VAL A 78 -3.00 -11.37 9.51
CA VAL A 78 -1.99 -10.72 8.66
C VAL A 78 -1.93 -9.23 8.95
N LEU A 79 -3.09 -8.58 9.11
CA LEU A 79 -3.16 -7.17 9.48
C LEU A 79 -2.50 -6.91 10.84
N GLU A 80 -2.78 -7.75 11.84
CA GLU A 80 -2.17 -7.66 13.18
C GLU A 80 -0.64 -7.77 13.12
N HIS A 81 -0.10 -8.66 12.28
CA HIS A 81 1.34 -8.76 12.08
C HIS A 81 1.93 -7.49 11.44
N LEU A 82 1.28 -6.94 10.42
CA LEU A 82 1.75 -5.73 9.71
C LEU A 82 1.77 -4.49 10.62
N GLN A 83 0.88 -4.41 11.60
CA GLN A 83 0.88 -3.32 12.59
C GLN A 83 2.18 -3.25 13.40
N GLN A 84 2.89 -4.37 13.54
CA GLN A 84 4.18 -4.44 14.23
C GLN A 84 5.33 -3.82 13.39
N CYS A 85 5.13 -3.64 12.09
CA CYS A 85 6.10 -3.02 11.19
C CYS A 85 5.95 -1.49 11.10
N ILE A 86 4.97 -0.89 11.78
CA ILE A 86 4.71 0.55 11.73
C ILE A 86 5.86 1.31 12.37
N VAL A 87 6.43 2.23 11.59
CA VAL A 87 7.42 3.22 12.03
C VAL A 87 6.70 4.55 12.30
N VAL A 88 7.24 5.32 13.25
CA VAL A 88 6.73 6.65 13.59
C VAL A 88 7.72 7.70 13.07
N GLU A 89 7.29 8.55 12.14
CA GLU A 89 8.05 9.75 11.78
C GLU A 89 7.94 10.77 12.92
N GLY A 90 9.12 11.26 13.34
CA GLY A 90 9.35 11.96 14.60
C GLY A 90 8.54 13.23 14.86
N ALA A 91 8.62 13.66 16.12
CA ALA A 91 8.18 14.95 16.64
C ALA A 91 9.00 16.11 16.04
#